data_AF-A0A0E4FWX3-F1
#
_entry.id   AF-A0A0E4FWX3-F1
#
_cell.length_a   1.000
_cell.length_b   1.000
_cell.length_c   1.000
_cell.angle_alpha   90.00
_cell.angle_beta   90.00
_cell.angle_gamma   90.00
#
_symmetry.space_group_name_H-M   'P 1'
#
loop_
_entity.id
_entity.type
_entity.pdbx_description
1 polymer ?
#
loop_
_entity_poly.entity_id
_entity_poly.type
_entity_poly.pdbx_seq_one_letter_code
_entity_poly.pdbx_strand_id
1 'polypeptide(L)'
;MAKSAAMMAGRYAHAKQFNRHQRQLRILRSRLGRIIRDIRRKTEGQAALEGAFALPLSRATQIGSQQQRQRGWKLYSFHAPEVECIGKGKAAAL
;
A
#
# COMPACT_ATOMS: atom_id res chain seq x y z
N MET A 1 -1.11 -17.31 1.76
CA MET A 1 -2.31 -16.45 1.95
C MET A 1 -2.19 -15.06 1.33
N ALA A 2 -1.35 -14.12 1.81
CA ALA A 2 -1.29 -12.75 1.24
C ALA A 2 -0.82 -12.71 -0.23
N LYS A 3 0.22 -13.47 -0.58
CA LYS A 3 0.72 -13.60 -1.96
C LYS A 3 -0.39 -14.07 -2.92
N SER A 4 -1.14 -15.10 -2.52
CA SER A 4 -2.28 -15.63 -3.28
C SER A 4 -3.39 -14.58 -3.44
N ALA A 5 -3.73 -13.84 -2.37
CA ALA A 5 -4.72 -12.78 -2.43
C ALA A 5 -4.32 -11.64 -3.37
N ALA A 6 -3.04 -11.22 -3.35
CA ALA A 6 -2.51 -10.22 -4.27
C ALA A 6 -2.57 -10.68 -5.73
N MET A 7 -2.16 -11.92 -6.01
CA MET A 7 -2.25 -12.52 -7.34
C MET A 7 -3.70 -12.56 -7.84
N MET A 8 -4.63 -13.02 -6.99
CA MET A 8 -6.05 -13.10 -7.35
C MET A 8 -6.69 -11.72 -7.50
N ALA A 9 -6.29 -10.72 -6.71
CA ALA A 9 -6.77 -9.34 -6.86
C ALA A 9 -6.47 -8.81 -8.27
N GLY A 10 -5.27 -9.06 -8.80
CA GLY A 10 -4.89 -8.70 -10.17
C GLY A 10 -5.71 -9.44 -11.22
N ARG A 11 -5.88 -10.76 -11.07
CA ARG A 11 -6.70 -11.58 -11.99
C ARG A 11 -8.15 -11.12 -12.05
N TYR A 12 -8.77 -10.86 -10.89
CA TYR A 12 -10.14 -10.37 -10.82
C TYR A 12 -10.29 -8.96 -11.38
N ALA A 13 -9.31 -8.08 -11.20
CA ALA A 13 -9.31 -6.76 -11.82
C ALA A 13 -9.27 -6.86 -13.35
N HIS A 14 -8.37 -7.71 -13.89
CA HIS A 14 -8.25 -7.95 -15.33
C HIS A 14 -9.55 -8.52 -15.93
N ALA A 15 -10.18 -9.48 -15.25
CA ALA A 15 -11.46 -10.07 -15.65
C ALA A 15 -12.68 -9.19 -15.34
N LYS A 16 -12.50 -7.94 -14.88
CA LYS A 16 -13.58 -7.01 -14.46
C LYS A 16 -14.51 -7.55 -13.35
N GLN A 17 -14.06 -8.54 -12.57
CA GLN A 17 -14.80 -9.13 -11.44
C GLN A 17 -14.60 -8.30 -10.17
N PHE A 18 -15.11 -7.06 -10.16
CA PHE A 18 -14.78 -6.08 -9.12
C PHE A 18 -15.18 -6.50 -7.71
N ASN A 19 -16.30 -7.19 -7.50
CA ASN A 19 -16.68 -7.69 -6.18
C ASN A 19 -15.64 -8.67 -5.60
N ARG A 20 -15.10 -9.56 -6.44
CA ARG A 20 -14.05 -10.51 -6.04
C ARG A 20 -12.71 -9.81 -5.82
N HIS A 21 -12.38 -8.84 -6.67
CA HIS A 21 -11.21 -7.97 -6.50
C HIS A 21 -11.23 -7.24 -5.15
N GLN A 22 -12.36 -6.57 -4.83
CA GLN A 22 -12.52 -5.84 -3.56
C GLN A 22 -12.43 -6.75 -2.34
N ARG A 23 -12.92 -8.00 -2.42
CA ARG A 23 -12.75 -8.99 -1.35
C ARG A 23 -11.29 -9.33 -1.10
N GLN A 24 -10.49 -9.51 -2.15
CA GLN A 24 -9.05 -9.77 -2.01
C GLN A 24 -8.31 -8.56 -1.45
N LEU A 25 -8.65 -7.34 -1.91
CA LEU A 25 -8.09 -6.11 -1.35
C LEU A 25 -8.41 -5.94 0.14
N ARG A 26 -9.63 -6.30 0.58
CA ARG A 26 -10.02 -6.27 1.99
C ARG A 26 -9.15 -7.19 2.84
N ILE A 27 -8.87 -8.41 2.37
CA ILE A 27 -7.97 -9.35 3.05
C ILE A 27 -6.56 -8.75 3.20
N LEU A 28 -6.02 -8.15 2.13
CA LEU A 28 -4.71 -7.52 2.15
C LEU A 28 -4.66 -6.34 3.12
N ARG A 29 -5.63 -5.44 3.08
CA ARG A 29 -5.73 -4.27 3.99
C ARG A 29 -5.86 -4.69 5.44
N SER A 30 -6.74 -5.65 5.75
CA SER A 30 -6.90 -6.16 7.12
C SER A 30 -5.61 -6.78 7.66
N ARG A 31 -4.88 -7.52 6.82
CA ARG A 31 -3.59 -8.11 7.20
C ARG A 31 -2.52 -7.03 7.43
N LEU A 32 -2.43 -6.04 6.54
CA LEU A 32 -1.51 -4.92 6.70
C LEU A 32 -1.78 -4.15 8.00
N GLY A 33 -3.04 -3.81 8.29
CA GLY A 33 -3.43 -3.15 9.53
C GLY A 33 -3.16 -3.98 10.79
N ARG A 34 -3.18 -5.32 10.69
CA ARG A 34 -2.74 -6.20 11.79
C ARG A 34 -1.23 -6.14 11.99
N ILE A 35 -0.44 -6.16 10.92
CA ILE A 35 1.03 -6.07 10.99
C ILE A 35 1.46 -4.73 11.57
N ILE A 36 0.88 -3.61 11.10
CA ILE A 36 1.16 -2.26 11.64
C ILE A 36 0.92 -2.22 13.15
N ARG A 37 -0.23 -2.72 13.61
CA ARG A 37 -0.55 -2.76 15.05
C ARG A 37 0.37 -3.68 15.83
N ASP A 38 0.73 -4.83 15.26
CA ASP A 38 1.63 -5.78 15.92
C ASP A 38 3.04 -5.24 16.09
N ILE A 39 3.57 -4.57 15.07
CA ILE A 39 4.88 -3.89 15.16
C ILE A 39 4.81 -2.81 16.23
N ARG A 40 3.82 -1.90 16.17
CA ARG A 40 3.68 -0.82 17.17
C ARG A 40 3.67 -1.35 18.61
N ARG A 41 2.90 -2.41 18.87
CA ARG A 41 2.81 -3.04 20.19
C ARG A 41 4.12 -3.71 20.62
N LYS A 42 4.87 -4.31 19.68
CA LYS A 42 6.14 -4.97 20.00
C LYS A 42 7.30 -4.01 20.21
N THR A 43 7.20 -2.81 19.63
CA THR A 43 8.23 -1.77 19.77
C THR A 43 7.93 -0.77 20.87
N GLU A 44 6.74 -0.82 21.46
CA GLU A 44 6.28 0.09 22.50
C GLU A 44 7.28 0.17 23.67
N GLY A 45 7.71 1.38 23.99
CA GLY A 45 8.68 1.66 25.06
C GLY A 45 10.15 1.45 24.65
N GLN A 46 10.43 1.10 23.39
CA GLN A 46 11.78 0.90 22.87
C GLN A 46 12.13 1.98 21.85
N ALA A 47 12.60 3.14 22.34
CA ALA A 47 12.82 4.34 21.52
C ALA A 47 13.64 4.11 20.23
N ALA A 48 14.68 3.26 20.29
CA ALA A 48 15.47 2.91 19.11
C ALA A 48 14.66 2.18 18.03
N LEU A 49 13.80 1.22 18.43
CA LEU A 49 12.94 0.49 17.49
C LEU A 49 11.79 1.37 17.00
N GLU A 50 11.19 2.17 17.88
CA GLU A 50 10.14 3.12 17.50
C GLU A 50 10.65 4.09 16.43
N GLY A 51 11.85 4.65 16.62
CA GLY A 51 12.52 5.49 15.63
C GLY A 51 12.78 4.76 14.31
N ALA A 52 13.30 3.52 14.37
CA ALA A 52 13.60 2.72 13.18
C ALA A 52 12.35 2.39 12.35
N PHE A 53 11.21 2.16 13.00
CA PHE A 53 9.96 1.80 12.33
C PHE A 53 9.04 2.98 12.00
N ALA A 54 9.31 4.19 12.52
CA ALA A 54 8.45 5.36 12.32
C ALA A 54 8.12 5.62 10.84
N LEU A 55 9.15 5.73 9.99
CA LEU A 55 8.98 6.00 8.57
C LEU A 55 8.34 4.82 7.79
N PRO A 56 8.81 3.57 7.94
CA PRO A 56 8.13 2.41 7.35
C PRO A 56 6.64 2.29 7.73
N LEU A 57 6.29 2.51 9.00
CA LEU A 57 4.91 2.44 9.47
C LEU A 57 4.05 3.59 8.94
N SER A 58 4.62 4.79 8.77
CA SER A 58 3.95 5.91 8.13
C SER A 58 3.60 5.58 6.67
N ARG A 59 4.57 5.10 5.89
CA ARG A 59 4.36 4.66 4.49
C ARG A 59 3.37 3.51 4.38
N ALA A 60 3.45 2.53 5.27
CA ALA A 60 2.53 1.40 5.29
C ALA A 60 1.08 1.84 5.57
N THR A 61 0.92 2.80 6.50
CA THR A 61 -0.38 3.42 6.79
C THR A 61 -0.92 4.15 5.56
N GLN A 62 -0.08 4.94 4.87
CA GLN A 62 -0.45 5.63 3.64
C GLN A 62 -0.92 4.64 2.55
N ILE A 63 -0.17 3.57 2.27
CA ILE A 63 -0.57 2.55 1.29
C ILE A 63 -1.91 1.90 1.67
N GLY A 64 -2.12 1.64 2.96
CA GLY A 64 -3.36 1.04 3.45
C GLY A 64 -4.59 1.90 3.19
N SER A 65 -4.46 3.23 3.27
CA SER A 65 -5.54 4.19 3.07
C SER A 65 -5.74 4.61 1.61
N GLN A 66 -4.78 4.32 0.72
CA GLN A 66 -4.87 4.70 -0.68
C GLN A 66 -6.09 4.12 -1.41
N GLN A 67 -6.76 4.98 -2.18
CA GLN A 67 -7.88 4.61 -3.03
C GLN A 67 -7.46 4.47 -4.50
N GLN A 68 -8.19 3.65 -5.27
CA GLN A 68 -7.86 3.33 -6.66
C GLN A 68 -7.71 4.58 -7.54
N ARG A 69 -8.59 5.57 -7.36
CA ARG A 69 -8.68 6.80 -8.16
C ARG A 69 -8.16 8.04 -7.43
N GLN A 70 -7.42 7.86 -6.34
CA GLN A 70 -6.78 8.96 -5.64
C GLN A 70 -5.76 9.64 -6.55
N ARG A 71 -5.94 10.95 -6.75
CA ARG A 71 -5.00 11.82 -7.46
C ARG A 71 -4.03 12.47 -6.47
N GLY A 72 -2.85 12.86 -6.96
CA GLY A 72 -1.84 13.53 -6.15
C GLY A 72 -1.18 12.58 -5.16
N TRP A 73 -1.44 12.78 -3.86
CA TRP A 73 -0.74 12.15 -2.73
C TRP A 73 -0.86 10.62 -2.71
N LYS A 74 -0.06 9.94 -3.54
CA LYS A 74 -0.08 8.50 -3.80
C LYS A 74 1.34 7.97 -3.77
N LEU A 75 1.59 7.00 -2.90
CA LEU A 75 2.87 6.30 -2.87
C LEU A 75 2.88 5.23 -3.97
N TYR A 76 3.83 5.35 -4.91
CA TYR A 76 3.98 4.41 -6.03
C TYR A 76 4.99 3.30 -5.73
N SER A 77 6.04 3.59 -4.96
CA SER A 77 7.01 2.62 -4.49
C SER A 77 7.25 2.79 -2.98
N PHE A 78 7.22 1.68 -2.24
CA PHE A 78 7.44 1.69 -0.80
C PHE A 78 8.89 2.04 -0.42
N HIS A 79 9.84 1.53 -1.22
CA HIS A 79 11.27 1.70 -0.98
C HIS A 79 11.86 2.95 -1.68
N ALA A 80 11.17 3.49 -2.68
CA ALA A 80 11.57 4.68 -3.42
C ALA A 80 10.39 5.68 -3.48
N PRO A 81 10.04 6.34 -2.35
CA PRO A 81 8.87 7.21 -2.27
C PRO A 81 8.94 8.46 -3.16
N GLU A 82 10.13 8.88 -3.56
CA GLU A 82 10.40 9.98 -4.48
C GLU A 82 9.98 9.68 -5.92
N VAL A 83 9.71 8.41 -6.24
CA VAL A 83 9.28 8.00 -7.59
C VAL A 83 7.84 8.44 -7.83
N GLU A 84 7.67 9.22 -8.90
CA GLU A 84 6.36 9.63 -9.41
C GLU A 84 5.92 8.76 -10.60
N CYS A 85 4.60 8.65 -10.79
CA CYS A 85 4.06 8.01 -11.98
C CYS A 85 3.94 9.02 -13.12
N ILE A 86 4.77 8.84 -14.14
CA ILE A 86 4.69 9.60 -15.38
C ILE A 86 3.75 8.87 -16.33
N GLY A 87 2.63 9.52 -16.69
CA GLY A 87 1.74 9.01 -17.71
C GLY A 87 2.46 8.93 -19.06
N LYS A 88 2.40 7.78 -19.75
CA LYS A 88 2.86 7.74 -21.15
C LYS A 88 1.93 8.62 -22.00
N GLY A 89 2.50 9.64 -22.65
CA GLY A 89 1.80 10.54 -23.57
C GLY A 89 1.39 11.87 -22.96
N LYS A 90 2.38 12.75 -22.75
CA LYS A 90 2.37 14.20 -22.99
C LYS A 90 3.70 14.70 -22.43
N ALA A 91 4.71 14.81 -23.31
CA ALA A 91 5.76 15.77 -23.04
C ALA A 91 5.05 17.12 -22.98
N ALA A 92 5.08 17.80 -21.83
CA ALA A 92 4.78 19.21 -21.83
C ALA A 92 5.80 19.84 -22.78
N ALA A 93 5.33 20.37 -23.91
CA ALA A 93 6.17 21.21 -24.75
C ALA A 93 6.63 22.37 -23.86
N LEU A 94 7.95 22.49 -23.69
CA LEU A 94 8.59 23.74 -23.28
C LEU A 94 8.43 24.75 -24.42
#